data_AF-A0A392P3S9-F1
#
_entry.id   AF-A0A392P3S9-F1
#
_cell.length_a   1.000
_cell.length_b   1.000
_cell.length_c   1.000
_cell.angle_alpha   90.00
_cell.angle_beta   90.00
_cell.angle_gamma   90.00
#
_symmetry.space_group_name_H-M   'P 1'
#
loop_
_entity.id
_entity.type
_entity.pdbx_description
1 polymer ?
#
loop_
_entity_poly.entity_id
_entity_poly.type
_entity_poly.pdbx_seq_one_letter_code
_entity_poly.pdbx_strand_id
1 'polypeptide(L)'
;NKLTVAPYGFEKSTWDPSTDYFLPENFHAENMNGKAVCKVALLQKLGLSEHSSIILVGCNFREGADIDDKKIKDIVLNTKQHDVQVSISTKLVVTMLISYN
;
A
#
# COMPACT_ATOMS: atom_id res chain seq x y z
N ASN A 1 -20.66 -31.57 -11.10
CA ASN A 1 -20.26 -30.81 -9.90
C ASN A 1 -20.15 -29.34 -10.22
N LYS A 2 -20.89 -28.48 -9.51
CA LYS A 2 -20.84 -27.02 -9.65
C LYS A 2 -19.97 -26.45 -8.53
N LEU A 3 -18.81 -25.91 -8.88
CA LEU A 3 -17.95 -25.17 -7.96
C LEU A 3 -18.52 -23.75 -7.80
N THR A 4 -18.69 -23.30 -6.57
CA THR A 4 -19.09 -21.92 -6.25
C THR A 4 -18.00 -21.32 -5.38
N VAL A 5 -17.43 -20.21 -5.83
CA VAL A 5 -16.44 -19.43 -5.07
C VAL A 5 -17.18 -18.22 -4.52
N ALA A 6 -17.17 -18.06 -3.20
CA ALA A 6 -17.65 -16.84 -2.55
C ALA A 6 -16.45 -15.92 -2.28
N PRO A 7 -16.60 -14.60 -2.43
CA PRO A 7 -15.55 -13.65 -2.07
C PRO A 7 -15.27 -13.71 -0.57
N TYR A 8 -14.03 -13.44 -0.18
CA TYR A 8 -13.68 -13.25 1.22
C TYR A 8 -14.40 -12.01 1.77
N GLY A 9 -15.00 -12.14 2.95
CA GLY A 9 -15.53 -10.99 3.69
C GLY A 9 -14.41 -10.08 4.20
N PHE A 10 -14.72 -8.81 4.39
CA PHE A 10 -13.81 -7.81 4.93
C PHE A 10 -14.36 -7.24 6.24
N GLU A 11 -13.56 -7.26 7.31
CA GLU A 11 -13.95 -6.72 8.61
C GLU A 11 -13.63 -5.23 8.68
N LYS A 12 -14.66 -4.39 8.50
CA LYS A 12 -14.50 -2.94 8.38
C LYS A 12 -13.98 -2.27 9.66
N SER A 13 -14.37 -2.75 10.84
CA SER A 13 -13.97 -2.16 12.13
C SER A 13 -12.46 -2.25 12.39
N THR A 14 -11.80 -3.27 11.84
CA THR A 14 -10.35 -3.47 12.01
C THR A 14 -9.55 -2.58 11.08
N TRP A 15 -10.15 -2.12 9.98
CA TRP A 15 -9.46 -1.48 8.86
C TRP A 15 -10.24 -0.25 8.37
N ASP A 16 -10.39 0.75 9.25
CA ASP A 16 -11.10 2.00 8.96
C ASP A 16 -10.14 3.21 9.03
N PRO A 17 -9.76 3.83 7.90
CA PRO A 17 -8.83 4.96 7.88
C PRO A 17 -9.36 6.20 8.59
N SER A 18 -10.67 6.28 8.87
CA SER A 18 -11.26 7.39 9.61
C SER A 18 -11.00 7.31 11.12
N THR A 19 -10.66 6.12 11.63
CA THR A 19 -10.44 5.88 13.07
C THR A 19 -9.14 5.15 13.40
N ASP A 20 -8.35 4.75 12.40
CA ASP A 20 -7.07 4.05 12.59
C ASP A 20 -6.05 4.94 13.30
N TYR A 21 -5.71 4.59 14.54
CA TYR A 21 -4.79 5.35 15.40
C TYR A 21 -3.31 5.21 15.00
N PHE A 22 -2.97 4.29 14.09
CA PHE A 22 -1.62 4.15 13.56
C PHE A 22 -1.33 5.11 12.41
N LEU A 23 -2.37 5.71 11.81
CA LEU A 23 -2.21 6.68 10.75
C LEU A 23 -1.71 8.02 11.33
N PRO A 24 -0.73 8.67 10.68
CA PRO A 24 -0.36 10.04 11.01
C PRO A 24 -1.53 11.02 10.95
N GLU A 25 -2.47 10.79 10.02
CA GLU A 25 -3.70 11.56 9.90
C GLU A 25 -4.82 10.69 9.31
N ASN A 26 -5.97 10.65 9.98
CA ASN A 26 -7.15 9.93 9.50
C ASN A 26 -7.74 10.59 8.25
N PHE A 27 -8.37 9.79 7.40
CA PHE A 27 -9.03 10.26 6.19
C PHE A 27 -10.27 9.42 5.88
N HIS A 28 -11.14 9.93 5.02
CA HIS A 28 -12.36 9.25 4.58
C HIS A 28 -12.69 9.64 3.14
N ALA A 29 -13.70 9.00 2.54
CA ALA A 29 -14.01 9.16 1.12
C ALA A 29 -14.28 10.62 0.72
N GLU A 30 -14.89 11.39 1.61
CA GLU A 30 -15.23 12.81 1.40
C GLU A 30 -14.06 13.76 1.71
N ASN A 31 -13.03 13.31 2.43
CA ASN A 31 -11.84 14.10 2.75
C ASN A 31 -10.57 13.24 2.71
N MET A 32 -9.86 13.35 1.60
CA MET A 32 -8.65 12.56 1.31
C MET A 32 -7.34 13.27 1.68
N ASN A 33 -7.39 14.42 2.36
CA ASN A 33 -6.17 15.18 2.70
C ASN A 33 -5.21 14.38 3.58
N GLY A 34 -5.72 13.65 4.58
CA GLY A 34 -4.91 12.80 5.46
C GLY A 34 -4.15 11.69 4.71
N LYS A 35 -4.65 11.26 3.53
CA LYS A 35 -3.95 10.29 2.66
C LYS A 35 -2.61 10.83 2.16
N ALA A 36 -2.54 12.11 1.84
CA ALA A 36 -1.31 12.76 1.39
C ALA A 36 -0.28 12.86 2.53
N VAL A 37 -0.73 13.21 3.74
CA VAL A 37 0.12 13.25 4.94
C VAL A 37 0.67 11.86 5.27
N CYS A 38 -0.18 10.84 5.22
CA CYS A 38 0.24 9.44 5.42
C CYS A 38 1.25 8.97 4.37
N LYS A 39 1.09 9.38 3.11
CA LYS A 39 2.05 9.07 2.02
C LYS A 39 3.42 9.69 2.31
N VAL A 40 3.47 10.97 2.68
CA VAL A 40 4.74 11.66 3.00
C VAL A 40 5.43 11.00 4.19
N ALA A 41 4.69 10.72 5.28
CA ALA A 41 5.23 10.05 6.45
C ALA A 41 5.77 8.63 6.13
N LEU A 42 5.10 7.89 5.24
CA LEU A 42 5.60 6.60 4.76
C LEU A 42 6.91 6.77 3.97
N LEU A 43 6.96 7.71 3.04
CA LEU A 43 8.17 7.96 2.24
C LEU A 43 9.35 8.35 3.14
N GLN A 44 9.13 9.23 4.12
CA GLN A 44 10.10 9.60 5.17
C GLN A 44 10.61 8.38 5.93
N LYS A 45 9.69 7.53 6.42
CA LYS A 45 10.04 6.33 7.17
C LYS A 45 10.88 5.34 6.35
N LEU A 46 10.70 5.32 5.04
CA LEU A 46 11.42 4.45 4.11
C LEU A 46 12.70 5.10 3.53
N GLY A 47 12.99 6.37 3.85
CA GLY A 47 14.11 7.12 3.26
C GLY A 47 13.95 7.36 1.76
N LEU A 48 12.71 7.42 1.29
CA LEU A 48 12.32 7.60 -0.10
C LEU A 48 12.06 9.09 -0.41
N SER A 49 12.07 9.47 -1.69
CA SER A 49 11.82 10.86 -2.09
C SER A 49 10.40 11.28 -1.72
N GLU A 50 10.27 12.44 -1.07
CA GLU A 50 9.02 12.93 -0.48
C GLU A 50 8.15 13.76 -1.44
N HIS A 51 8.54 13.92 -2.70
CA HIS A 51 7.78 14.74 -3.65
C HIS A 51 6.35 14.21 -3.80
N SER A 52 5.35 15.08 -3.57
CA SER A 52 3.93 14.68 -3.55
C SER A 52 3.45 14.07 -4.88
N SER A 53 4.09 14.42 -6.00
CA SER A 53 3.82 13.92 -7.34
C SER A 53 4.27 12.48 -7.57
N ILE A 54 5.14 11.92 -6.72
CA ILE A 54 5.72 10.60 -6.96
C ILE A 54 4.67 9.49 -6.86
N ILE A 55 4.62 8.57 -7.81
CA ILE A 55 3.74 7.40 -7.68
C ILE A 55 4.42 6.42 -6.72
N LEU A 56 3.73 6.02 -5.66
CA LEU A 56 4.20 4.98 -4.73
C LEU A 56 3.37 3.72 -4.94
N VAL A 57 4.01 2.59 -5.17
CA VAL A 57 3.36 1.28 -5.29
C VAL A 57 3.75 0.43 -4.07
N GLY A 58 2.74 -0.03 -3.32
CA GLY A 58 2.94 -0.88 -2.14
C GLY A 58 2.63 -2.34 -2.45
N CYS A 59 3.62 -3.22 -2.33
CA CYS A 59 3.47 -4.66 -2.48
C CYS A 59 3.58 -5.32 -1.11
N ASN A 60 2.51 -5.96 -0.65
CA ASN A 60 2.49 -6.67 0.63
C ASN A 60 2.35 -8.16 0.39
N PHE A 61 3.27 -8.93 0.95
CA PHE A 61 3.29 -10.38 0.81
C PHE A 61 3.14 -11.03 2.17
N ARG A 62 2.53 -12.21 2.20
CA ARG A 62 2.54 -13.04 3.40
C ARG A 62 3.97 -13.51 3.67
N GLU A 63 4.37 -13.56 4.93
CA GLU A 63 5.64 -14.16 5.32
C GLU A 63 5.70 -15.63 4.83
N GLY A 64 6.82 -15.99 4.19
CA GLY A 64 7.00 -17.31 3.57
C GLY A 64 6.22 -17.53 2.27
N ALA A 65 5.63 -16.49 1.68
CA ALA A 65 5.09 -16.58 0.32
C ALA A 65 6.21 -16.96 -0.66
N ASP A 66 5.90 -17.87 -1.57
CA ASP A 66 6.79 -18.21 -2.69
C ASP A 66 6.76 -17.08 -3.72
N ILE A 67 7.66 -16.11 -3.52
CA ILE A 67 7.82 -14.94 -4.38
C ILE A 67 8.99 -15.19 -5.31
N ASP A 68 8.75 -15.02 -6.60
CA ASP A 68 9.81 -15.04 -7.60
C ASP A 68 10.65 -13.75 -7.50
N ASP A 69 11.77 -13.84 -6.78
CA ASP A 69 12.72 -12.75 -6.58
C ASP A 69 13.18 -12.10 -7.88
N LYS A 70 13.25 -12.86 -8.98
CA LYS A 70 13.66 -12.33 -10.28
C LYS A 70 12.59 -11.40 -10.84
N LYS A 71 11.31 -11.80 -10.77
CA LYS A 71 10.20 -10.94 -11.19
C LYS A 71 10.10 -9.67 -10.37
N ILE A 72 10.32 -9.75 -9.06
CA ILE A 72 10.33 -8.56 -8.19
C ILE A 72 11.46 -7.61 -8.59
N LYS A 73 12.66 -8.11 -8.83
CA LYS A 73 13.78 -7.29 -9.32
C LYS A 73 13.46 -6.64 -10.66
N ASP A 74 12.89 -7.38 -11.60
CA ASP A 74 12.51 -6.85 -12.91
C ASP A 74 11.47 -5.72 -12.79
N ILE A 75 10.47 -5.87 -11.91
CA ILE A 75 9.48 -4.81 -11.61
C ILE A 75 10.17 -3.56 -11.03
N VAL A 76 11.05 -3.74 -10.05
CA VAL A 76 11.77 -2.62 -9.42
C VAL A 76 12.70 -1.92 -10.41
N LEU A 77 13.34 -2.65 -11.33
CA LEU A 77 14.20 -2.05 -12.34
C LEU A 77 13.40 -1.27 -13.39
N ASN A 78 12.27 -1.80 -13.85
CA ASN A 78 11.41 -1.13 -14.83
C ASN A 78 10.77 0.14 -14.25
N THR A 79 10.40 0.14 -12.97
CA THR A 79 9.78 1.30 -12.32
C THR A 79 10.72 2.50 -12.16
N LYS A 80 12.04 2.28 -12.09
CA LYS A 80 13.04 3.37 -12.09
C LYS A 80 12.98 4.25 -13.33
N GLN A 81 12.48 3.72 -14.46
CA GLN A 81 12.37 4.48 -15.71
C GLN A 81 11.19 5.44 -15.74
N HIS A 82 10.31 5.42 -14.72
CA HIS A 82 9.00 6.07 -14.77
C HIS A 82 8.68 6.99 -13.57
N ASP A 83 9.67 7.44 -12.80
CA ASP A 83 9.47 8.25 -11.57
C ASP A 83 8.48 7.59 -10.59
N VAL A 84 8.58 6.26 -10.47
CA VAL A 84 7.77 5.44 -9.57
C VAL A 84 8.68 4.90 -8.46
N GLN A 85 8.19 4.97 -7.22
CA GLN A 85 8.81 4.33 -6.06
C GLN A 85 8.01 3.09 -5.66
N VAL A 86 8.72 2.04 -5.21
CA VAL A 86 8.11 0.76 -4.82
C VAL A 86 8.50 0.44 -3.38
N SER A 87 7.50 0.15 -2.55
CA SER A 87 7.68 -0.39 -1.20
C SER A 87 7.24 -1.86 -1.17
N ILE A 88 8.10 -2.74 -0.67
CA ILE A 88 7.84 -4.17 -0.54
C ILE A 88 7.92 -4.51 0.95
N SER A 89 6.86 -5.12 1.48
CA SER A 89 6.82 -5.52 2.89
C SER A 89 6.22 -6.91 3.08
N THR A 90 6.76 -7.65 4.05
CA THR A 90 6.21 -8.94 4.54
C THR A 90 5.41 -8.77 5.82
N LYS A 91 5.58 -7.63 6.50
CA LYS A 91 4.71 -7.18 7.59
C LYS A 91 3.66 -6.27 6.99
N LEU A 92 2.44 -6.31 7.49
CA LEU A 92 1.35 -5.46 7.03
C LEU A 92 1.61 -4.00 7.45
N VAL A 93 2.60 -3.39 6.82
CA VAL A 93 3.01 -2.01 7.03
C VAL A 93 2.68 -1.35 5.71
N VAL A 94 1.45 -0.86 5.68
CA VAL A 94 0.92 0.07 4.68
C VAL A 94 0.63 -0.54 3.31
N THR A 95 -0.60 -1.04 3.15
CA THR A 95 -1.25 -1.17 1.82
C THR A 95 -2.56 -0.41 1.73
N MET A 96 -2.98 0.31 2.78
CA MET A 96 -4.29 0.95 2.81
C MET A 96 -4.32 2.41 2.34
N LEU A 97 -3.29 2.88 1.64
CA LEU A 97 -3.29 4.20 1.02
C LEU A 97 -3.63 4.17 -0.47
N ILE A 98 -3.95 3.02 -1.08
CA ILE A 98 -4.25 2.97 -2.52
C ILE A 98 -5.36 1.94 -2.80
N SER A 99 -6.58 2.18 -2.31
CA SER A 99 -7.76 1.45 -2.83
C SER A 99 -9.07 2.23 -2.80
N TYR A 100 -9.06 3.52 -2.45
CA TYR A 100 -10.24 4.37 -2.56
C TYR A 100 -10.02 5.39 -3.69
N ASN A 101 -10.69 5.10 -4.82
CA ASN A 101 -11.29 6.02 -5.78
C ASN A 101 -12.77 5.64 -5.88
#